data_AF-A0A2V6CZW1-F1
#
_entry.id   AF-A0A2V6CZW1-F1
#
_cell.length_a   1.000
_cell.length_b   1.000
_cell.length_c   1.000
_cell.angle_alpha   90.00
_cell.angle_beta   90.00
_cell.angle_gamma   90.00
#
_symmetry.space_group_name_H-M   'P 1'
#
loop_
_entity.id
_entity.type
_entity.pdbx_description
1 polymer ?
#
loop_
_entity_poly.entity_id
_entity_poly.type
_entity_poly.pdbx_seq_one_letter_code
_entity_poly.pdbx_strand_id
1 'polypeptide(L)' 'ELEIFQLIGQGVSTRKIADRLGRSIKTIETHRTRIKEKLAVKSAAELVHRATCWVESDRGALDAR' A
#
# COMPACT_ATOMS: atom_id res chain seq x y z
N GLU A 1 7.36 4.04 -3.67
CA GLU A 1 5.95 4.27 -3.23
C GLU A 1 5.07 3.04 -3.43
N LEU A 2 5.15 2.34 -4.57
CA LEU A 2 4.35 1.14 -4.86
C LEU A 2 4.51 0.01 -3.83
N GLU A 3 5.70 -0.22 -3.28
CA GLU A 3 5.92 -1.22 -2.22
C GLU A 3 5.04 -0.99 -1.00
N ILE A 4 4.89 0.27 -0.57
CA ILE A 4 4.01 0.62 0.56
C ILE A 4 2.55 0.37 0.18
N PHE A 5 2.17 0.69 -1.06
CA PHE A 5 0.82 0.46 -1.58
C PHE A 5 0.49 -1.04 -1.62
N GLN A 6 1.40 -1.87 -2.14
CA GLN A 6 1.29 -3.33 -2.11
C GLN A 6 1.11 -3.88 -0.69
N LEU A 7 1.96 -3.47 0.24
CA LEU A 7 1.89 -3.94 1.62
C LEU A 7 0.58 -3.51 2.31
N ILE A 8 0.07 -2.32 1.98
CA ILE A 8 -1.26 -1.87 2.43
C ILE A 8 -2.36 -2.80 1.88
N GLY A 9 -2.29 -3.19 0.61
CA GLY A 9 -3.24 -4.11 -0.03
C GLY A 9 -3.17 -5.52 0.54
N GLN A 10 -2.01 -5.94 1.06
CA GLN A 10 -1.83 -7.19 1.79
C GLN A 10 -2.34 -7.13 3.25
N GLY A 11 -2.88 -5.99 3.70
CA GLY A 11 -3.35 -5.81 5.07
C GLY A 11 -2.23 -5.59 6.09
N VAL A 12 -1.01 -5.25 5.66
CA VAL A 12 0.11 -5.00 6.56
C VAL A 12 -0.03 -3.63 7.22
N SER A 13 0.05 -3.57 8.54
CA SER A 13 -0.02 -2.31 9.29
C SER A 13 1.19 -1.41 9.02
N THR A 14 1.00 -0.09 9.06
CA THR A 14 2.07 0.91 8.84
C THR A 14 3.34 0.68 9.67
N ARG A 15 3.19 0.21 10.91
CA ARG A 15 4.34 -0.14 11.77
C ARG A 15 5.16 -1.30 11.21
N LYS A 16 4.50 -2.33 10.69
CA LYS A 16 5.15 -3.52 10.12
C LYS A 16 5.70 -3.23 8.72
N ILE A 17 5.09 -2.30 7.98
CA ILE A 17 5.65 -1.75 6.74
C ILE A 17 6.95 -0.99 7.03
N ALA A 18 6.93 -0.11 8.03
CA ALA A 18 8.10 0.64 8.49
C ALA A 18 9.25 -0.30 8.88
N ASP A 19 8.95 -1.33 9.67
CA ASP A 19 9.89 -2.39 10.06
C ASP A 19 10.48 -3.13 8.84
N ARG A 20 9.62 -3.63 7.93
CA ARG A 20 10.05 -4.34 6.71
C ARG A 20 10.92 -3.50 5.78
N LEU A 21 10.60 -2.22 5.63
CA LEU A 21 11.33 -1.32 4.75
C LEU A 21 12.55 -0.69 5.43
N GLY A 22 12.74 -0.92 6.74
CA GLY A 22 13.78 -0.26 7.53
C GLY A 22 13.62 1.27 7.55
N ARG A 23 12.38 1.78 7.52
CA ARG A 23 12.06 3.21 7.46
C ARG A 23 11.22 3.63 8.65
N SER A 24 11.35 4.89 9.06
CA SER A 24 10.53 5.44 10.13
C SER A 24 9.05 5.47 9.76
N ILE A 25 8.18 5.22 10.74
CA ILE A 25 6.71 5.28 10.57
C ILE A 25 6.28 6.62 9.96
N LYS A 26 6.89 7.73 10.41
CA LYS A 26 6.66 9.07 9.87
C LYS A 26 6.90 9.16 8.36
N THR A 27 7.92 8.48 7.84
CA THR A 27 8.20 8.39 6.40
C THR A 27 7.08 7.65 5.70
N ILE A 28 6.62 6.52 6.25
CA ILE A 28 5.50 5.75 5.68
C ILE A 28 4.20 6.59 5.66
N GLU A 29 3.95 7.39 6.69
CA GLU A 29 2.81 8.32 6.72
C GLU A 29 2.90 9.36 5.61
N THR A 30 4.06 10.00 5.41
CA THR A 30 4.27 10.93 4.29
C THR A 30 4.01 10.25 2.94
N HIS A 31 4.47 9.01 2.77
CA HIS A 31 4.24 8.26 1.54
C HIS A 31 2.75 7.93 1.35
N ARG A 32 2.04 7.54 2.42
CA ARG A 32 0.58 7.33 2.35
C ARG A 32 -0.16 8.58 1.94
N THR A 33 0.23 9.75 2.44
CA THR A 33 -0.39 11.02 2.04
C THR A 33 -0.17 11.27 0.55
N ARG A 34 1.07 11.16 0.06
CA ARG A 34 1.37 11.31 -1.37
C ARG A 34 0.62 10.31 -2.25
N ILE A 35 0.53 9.06 -1.82
CA ILE A 35 -0.23 8.02 -2.55
C ILE A 35 -1.72 8.36 -2.58
N LYS A 36 -2.31 8.83 -1.46
CA LYS A 36 -3.71 9.28 -1.43
C LYS A 36 -3.93 10.45 -2.39
N GLU A 37 -3.03 11.43 -2.41
CA GLU A 37 -3.11 12.57 -3.31
C GLU A 37 -3.04 12.12 -4.78
N LYS A 38 -2.07 11.26 -5.12
CA LYS A 38 -1.92 10.71 -6.48
C LYS A 38 -3.13 9.89 -6.95
N LEU A 39 -3.77 9.16 -6.04
CA LEU A 39 -4.92 8.31 -6.34
C LEU A 39 -6.27 9.02 -6.12
N ALA A 40 -6.25 10.30 -5.71
CA ALA A 40 -7.40 11.12 -5.36
C ALA A 40 -8.34 10.48 -4.32
N VAL A 41 -7.77 9.81 -3.33
CA VAL A 41 -8.48 8.99 -2.34
C VAL A 41 -8.71 9.78 -1.06
N LYS A 42 -9.95 9.83 -0.58
CA LYS A 42 -10.29 10.66 0.60
C LYS A 42 -10.14 9.92 1.92
N SER A 43 -10.15 8.59 1.91
CA SER A 43 -10.15 7.78 3.14
C SER A 43 -9.11 6.67 3.12
N ALA A 44 -8.64 6.32 4.32
CA ALA A 44 -7.71 5.20 4.50
C ALA A 44 -8.32 3.86 4.06
N ALA A 45 -9.63 3.66 4.28
CA ALA A 45 -10.35 2.46 3.85
C ALA A 45 -10.37 2.33 2.32
N GLU A 46 -10.66 3.43 1.61
CA GLU A 46 -10.68 3.45 0.14
C GLU A 46 -9.27 3.24 -0.44
N LEU A 47 -8.22 3.75 0.24
CA LEU A 47 -6.83 3.47 -0.11
C LEU A 47 -6.51 1.98 0.02
N VAL A 48 -6.94 1.34 1.12
CA VAL A 48 -6.76 -0.10 1.36
C VAL A 48 -7.53 -0.91 0.32
N HIS A 49 -8.77 -0.55 0.00
CA HIS A 49 -9.56 -1.24 -1.01
C HIS A 49 -8.91 -1.18 -2.41
N ARG A 50 -8.46 0.02 -2.83
CA ARG A 50 -7.70 0.19 -4.07
C ARG A 50 -6.39 -0.61 -4.07
N ALA A 51 -5.68 -0.61 -2.95
CA ALA A 51 -4.46 -1.38 -2.81
C ALA A 51 -4.71 -2.89 -2.89
N THR A 52 -5.81 -3.38 -2.29
CA THR A 52 -6.20 -4.79 -2.31
C THR A 52 -6.51 -5.22 -3.74
N CYS A 53 -7.37 -4.48 -4.44
CA CYS A 53 -7.74 -4.75 -5.83
C CYS A 53 -6.51 -4.72 -6.78
N TRP A 54 -5.56 -3.82 -6.51
CA TRP A 54 -4.30 -3.75 -7.26
C TRP A 54 -3.42 -4.98 -7.00
N VAL A 55 -3.28 -5.42 -5.75
CA VAL A 55 -2.49 -6.62 -5.40
C VAL A 55 -3.13 -7.87 -5.99
N GLU A 56 -4.45 -7.98 -6.01
CA GLU A 56 -5.16 -9.11 -6.64
C GLU A 56 -4.92 -9.15 -8.16
N SER A 57 -4.94 -8.00 -8.83
CA SER A 57 -4.60 -7.89 -10.25
C SER A 57 -3.14 -8.25 -10.55
N ASP A 58 -2.22 -7.84 -9.67
CA ASP A 58 -0.78 -8.14 -9.77
C ASP A 58 -0.48 -9.63 -9.48
N ARG A 59 -1.19 -10.22 -8.51
CA ARG A 59 -1.03 -11.64 -8.11
C ARG A 59 -1.63 -12.60 -9.13
N GLY A 60 -2.68 -12.20 -9.84
CA GLY A 60 -3.25 -12.98 -10.95
C GLY A 60 -2.27 -13.21 -12.10
N ALA A 61 -1.22 -12.40 -12.25
CA ALA A 61 -0.18 -12.61 -13.25
C ALA A 61 0.85 -13.70 -12.87
N LEU A 62 0.93 -14.09 -11.59
CA LEU A 62 1.88 -15.09 -11.08
C LEU A 62 1.30 -16.50 -11.04
N ASP A 63 -0.03 -16.64 -10.94
CA ASP A 63 -0.73 -17.95 -10.89
C ASP A 63 -1.03 -18.53 -12.29
N ALA A 64 -0.83 -17.74 -13.36
CA ALA A 64 -1.08 -18.13 -14.75
C ALA A 64 0.15 -18.76 -15.46
N ARG A 65 1.09 -19.35 -14.72
CA ARG A 65 2.35 -19.92 -15.25
C ARG A 65 2.52 -21.39 -14.94
#